data_AF-A0A931P3R9-F1
#
_entry.id   AF-A0A931P3R9-F1
#
_cell.length_a   1.000
_cell.length_b   1.000
_cell.length_c   1.000
_cell.angle_alpha   90.00
_cell.angle_beta   90.00
_cell.angle_gamma   90.00
#
_symmetry.space_group_name_H-M   'P 1'
#
loop_
_entity.id
_entity.type
_entity.pdbx_description
1 polymer ?
#
loop_
_entity_poly.entity_id
_entity_poly.type
_entity_poly.pdbx_seq_one_letter_code
_entity_poly.pdbx_strand_id
1 'polypeptide(L)'
;METQAIEQELQRLKQRVSELEKEQAEILPEPNAWVPQGHYVYYEAAAGFMLGVFGAVVSLMFNVIGSVFAAKDPLQLIRVYLTFPLGEKALNLTQAGGQTETVPDGLILALGCCLYLGTGMLLGVPVYMAVNRFGKGLVPRLVVGVVVSLAIWAINFYGILSWLQPAFFGGNWITSGEYLPWWVAAATHAVFGATIALLAPWGEFSPARGSSAD
;
A
#
# COMPACT_ATOMS: atom_id res chain seq x y z
N MET A 1 48.46 -14.62 -50.77
CA MET A 1 47.38 -15.56 -51.12
C MET A 1 46.62 -16.01 -49.88
N GLU A 2 47.29 -16.46 -48.81
CA GLU A 2 46.65 -16.90 -47.56
C GLU A 2 45.78 -15.83 -46.87
N THR A 3 46.25 -14.57 -46.84
CA THR A 3 45.50 -13.43 -46.26
C THR A 3 44.18 -13.15 -46.98
N GLN A 4 44.14 -13.32 -48.32
CA GLN A 4 42.92 -13.12 -49.11
C GLN A 4 41.89 -14.21 -48.87
N ALA A 5 42.34 -15.45 -48.64
CA ALA A 5 41.45 -16.57 -48.29
C ALA A 5 40.80 -16.36 -46.91
N ILE A 6 41.57 -15.83 -45.95
CA ILE A 6 41.07 -15.51 -44.60
C ILE A 6 40.03 -14.37 -44.65
N GLU A 7 40.28 -13.33 -45.44
CA GLU A 7 39.31 -12.23 -45.60
C GLU A 7 37.99 -12.70 -46.24
N GLN A 8 38.08 -13.58 -47.24
CA GLN A 8 36.90 -14.16 -47.88
C GLN A 8 36.09 -15.04 -46.92
N GLU A 9 36.76 -15.87 -46.12
CA GLU A 9 36.08 -16.70 -45.12
C GLU A 9 35.45 -15.83 -44.02
N LEU A 10 36.11 -14.75 -43.61
CA LEU A 10 35.56 -13.80 -42.63
C LEU A 10 34.31 -13.08 -43.17
N GLN A 11 34.29 -12.72 -44.46
CA GLN A 11 33.10 -12.14 -45.08
C GLN A 11 31.95 -13.15 -45.15
N ARG A 12 32.24 -14.39 -45.54
CA ARG A 12 31.26 -15.47 -45.56
C ARG A 12 30.65 -15.74 -44.19
N LEU A 13 31.48 -15.80 -43.14
CA LEU A 13 31.01 -16.02 -41.77
C LEU A 13 30.14 -14.86 -41.28
N LYS A 14 30.52 -13.61 -41.55
CA LYS A 14 29.69 -12.43 -41.22
C LYS A 14 28.34 -12.48 -41.91
N GLN A 15 28.31 -12.88 -43.18
CA GLN A 15 27.09 -13.01 -43.94
C GLN A 15 26.19 -14.11 -43.35
N ARG A 16 26.77 -15.24 -42.95
CA ARG A 16 26.04 -16.34 -42.31
C ARG A 16 25.49 -15.95 -40.93
N VAL A 17 26.24 -15.20 -40.14
CA VAL A 17 25.76 -14.66 -38.86
C VAL A 17 24.55 -13.75 -39.09
N SER A 18 24.63 -12.84 -40.07
CA SER A 18 23.51 -11.94 -40.38
C SER A 18 22.25 -12.67 -40.86
N GLU A 19 22.40 -13.75 -41.61
CA GLU A 19 21.28 -14.61 -42.00
C GLU A 19 20.65 -15.30 -40.79
N LEU A 20 21.47 -15.88 -39.92
CA LEU A 20 20.99 -16.57 -38.71
C LEU A 20 20.32 -15.61 -37.71
N GLU A 21 20.80 -14.37 -37.59
CA GLU A 21 20.15 -13.33 -36.77
C GLU A 21 18.76 -12.97 -37.32
N LYS A 22 18.59 -12.93 -38.65
CA LYS A 22 17.28 -12.71 -39.28
C LYS A 22 16.34 -13.89 -39.08
N GLU A 23 16.82 -15.12 -39.31
CA GLU A 23 16.03 -16.34 -39.06
C GLU A 23 15.62 -16.43 -37.59
N GLN A 24 16.51 -16.07 -36.66
CA GLN A 24 16.20 -16.04 -35.23
C GLN A 24 15.11 -15.01 -34.91
N ALA A 25 15.14 -13.82 -35.52
CA ALA A 25 14.11 -12.79 -35.36
C ALA A 25 12.75 -13.18 -35.97
N GLU A 26 12.74 -14.03 -37.01
CA GLU A 26 11.52 -14.55 -37.63
C GLU A 26 10.92 -15.75 -36.88
N ILE A 27 11.78 -16.61 -36.29
CA ILE A 27 11.37 -17.84 -35.60
C ILE A 27 11.01 -17.60 -34.13
N LEU A 28 11.76 -16.74 -33.44
CA LEU A 28 11.45 -16.40 -32.05
C LEU A 28 10.41 -15.28 -32.04
N PRO A 29 9.21 -15.50 -31.49
CA PRO A 29 8.33 -14.37 -31.18
C PRO A 29 9.13 -13.38 -30.34
N GLU A 30 9.03 -12.08 -30.69
CA GLU A 30 9.64 -10.94 -29.97
C GLU A 30 9.87 -11.32 -28.49
N PRO A 31 11.13 -11.44 -28.02
CA PRO A 31 11.45 -12.01 -26.71
C PRO A 31 10.70 -11.38 -25.52
N ASN A 32 10.05 -10.24 -25.77
CA ASN A 32 9.40 -9.39 -24.79
C ASN A 32 7.88 -9.27 -24.99
N ALA A 33 7.23 -10.04 -25.88
CA ALA A 33 5.78 -9.92 -26.10
C ALA A 33 4.93 -10.33 -24.87
N TRP A 34 5.46 -11.19 -24.00
CA TRP A 34 4.80 -11.61 -22.76
C TRP A 34 5.20 -10.76 -21.54
N VAL A 35 6.29 -10.00 -21.62
CA VAL A 35 6.75 -9.14 -20.53
C VAL A 35 5.90 -7.86 -20.56
N PRO A 36 5.15 -7.53 -19.49
CA PRO A 36 4.31 -6.34 -19.48
C PRO A 36 5.17 -5.10 -19.75
N GLN A 37 4.97 -4.46 -20.91
CA GLN A 37 5.66 -3.22 -21.23
C GLN A 37 4.90 -2.06 -20.57
N GLY A 38 5.25 -1.77 -19.31
CA GLY A 38 4.72 -0.63 -18.56
C GLY A 38 4.09 -1.01 -17.22
N HIS A 39 3.00 -0.32 -16.86
CA HIS A 39 2.35 -0.47 -15.56
C HIS A 39 1.63 -1.81 -15.44
N TYR A 40 2.22 -2.73 -14.68
CA TYR A 40 1.59 -4.00 -14.34
C TYR A 40 0.65 -3.81 -13.15
N VAL A 41 -0.55 -3.30 -13.43
CA VAL A 41 -1.54 -2.89 -12.41
C VAL A 41 -1.81 -3.98 -11.37
N TYR A 42 -1.94 -5.24 -11.76
CA TYR A 42 -2.16 -6.34 -10.82
C TYR A 42 -0.99 -6.53 -9.85
N TYR A 43 0.24 -6.42 -10.35
CA TYR A 43 1.43 -6.49 -9.52
C TYR A 43 1.55 -5.27 -8.60
N GLU A 44 1.32 -4.05 -9.12
CA GLU A 44 1.31 -2.84 -8.31
C GLU A 44 0.24 -2.88 -7.23
N ALA A 45 -0.94 -3.43 -7.53
CA ALA A 45 -1.99 -3.63 -6.55
C ALA A 45 -1.57 -4.64 -5.47
N ALA A 46 -0.97 -5.78 -5.85
CA ALA A 46 -0.47 -6.75 -4.87
C ALA A 46 0.66 -6.16 -4.00
N ALA A 47 1.60 -5.43 -4.61
CA ALA A 47 2.68 -4.76 -3.90
C ALA A 47 2.12 -3.69 -2.93
N GLY A 48 1.20 -2.85 -3.39
CA GLY A 48 0.53 -1.85 -2.55
C GLY A 48 -0.28 -2.47 -1.42
N PHE A 49 -0.93 -3.61 -1.65
CA PHE A 49 -1.66 -4.37 -0.64
C PHE A 49 -0.73 -4.88 0.47
N MET A 50 0.42 -5.45 0.11
CA MET A 50 1.43 -5.93 1.07
C MET A 50 2.12 -4.78 1.80
N LEU A 51 2.50 -3.72 1.09
CA LEU A 51 3.10 -2.52 1.69
C LEU A 51 2.12 -1.78 2.61
N GLY A 52 0.82 -1.86 2.33
CA GLY A 52 -0.24 -1.36 3.18
C GLY A 52 -0.24 -1.97 4.60
N VAL A 53 0.19 -3.23 4.75
CA VAL A 53 0.37 -3.84 6.08
C VAL A 53 1.42 -3.08 6.89
N PHE A 54 2.58 -2.81 6.30
CA PHE A 54 3.66 -2.08 6.96
C PHE A 54 3.24 -0.64 7.28
N GLY A 55 2.58 0.03 6.34
CA GLY A 55 2.00 1.35 6.56
C GLY A 55 1.05 1.35 7.75
N ALA A 56 0.17 0.36 7.85
CA ALA A 56 -0.79 0.24 8.94
C ALA A 56 -0.12 -0.06 10.29
N VAL A 57 0.89 -0.92 10.34
CA VAL A 57 1.65 -1.18 11.58
C VAL A 57 2.29 0.10 12.09
N VAL A 58 3.00 0.85 11.23
CA VAL A 58 3.65 2.10 11.63
C VAL A 58 2.63 3.16 12.05
N SER A 59 1.51 3.27 11.31
CA SER A 59 0.41 4.17 11.64
C SER A 59 -0.27 3.81 12.97
N LEU A 60 -0.42 2.51 13.27
CA LEU A 60 -0.95 2.03 14.55
C LEU A 60 0.00 2.35 15.71
N MET A 61 1.31 2.16 15.53
CA MET A 61 2.31 2.58 16.52
C MET A 61 2.24 4.09 16.78
N PHE A 62 2.10 4.87 15.71
CA PHE A 62 1.93 6.32 15.83
C PHE A 62 0.66 6.70 16.59
N ASN A 63 -0.44 5.97 16.38
CA ASN A 63 -1.68 6.13 17.15
C ASN A 63 -1.49 5.82 18.64
N VAL A 64 -0.79 4.73 18.98
CA VAL A 64 -0.48 4.37 20.38
C VAL A 64 0.36 5.47 21.02
N ILE A 65 1.42 5.95 20.35
CA ILE A 65 2.26 7.03 20.85
C ILE A 65 1.45 8.33 20.99
N GLY A 66 0.65 8.68 19.98
CA GLY A 66 -0.19 9.87 19.97
C GLY A 66 -1.23 9.87 21.09
N SER A 67 -1.77 8.70 21.46
CA SER A 67 -2.71 8.57 22.58
C SER A 67 -2.08 8.96 23.91
N VAL A 68 -0.79 8.63 24.13
CA VAL A 68 -0.03 9.05 25.32
C VAL A 68 0.09 10.58 25.38
N PHE A 69 0.42 11.22 24.26
CA PHE A 69 0.49 12.69 24.19
C PHE A 69 -0.87 13.38 24.37
N ALA A 70 -1.95 12.73 23.92
CA ALA A 70 -3.32 13.22 24.08
C ALA A 70 -3.96 12.87 25.43
N ALA A 71 -3.21 12.22 26.34
CA ALA A 71 -3.71 11.71 27.63
C ALA A 71 -4.96 10.82 27.50
N LYS A 72 -5.03 10.02 26.42
CA LYS A 72 -6.11 9.06 26.17
C LYS A 72 -5.58 7.62 26.22
N ASP A 73 -6.45 6.68 26.58
CA ASP A 73 -6.12 5.26 26.56
C ASP A 73 -6.04 4.75 25.10
N PRO A 74 -4.92 4.14 24.66
CA PRO A 74 -4.79 3.54 23.33
C PRO A 74 -5.92 2.55 23.01
N LEU A 75 -6.41 1.82 24.00
CA LEU A 75 -7.47 0.83 23.82
C LEU A 75 -8.82 1.50 23.58
N GLN A 76 -9.03 2.71 24.12
CA GLN A 76 -10.21 3.54 23.80
C GLN A 76 -10.23 3.93 22.31
N LEU A 77 -9.07 4.24 21.73
CA LEU A 77 -8.97 4.55 20.31
C LEU A 77 -9.38 3.36 19.42
N ILE A 78 -8.93 2.16 19.79
CA ILE A 78 -9.30 0.93 19.09
C ILE A 78 -10.81 0.66 19.19
N ARG A 79 -11.41 0.89 20.37
CA ARG A 79 -12.86 0.79 20.54
C ARG A 79 -13.63 1.79 19.68
N VAL A 80 -13.13 3.01 19.55
CA VAL A 80 -13.73 4.03 18.67
C VAL A 80 -13.73 3.56 17.22
N TYR A 81 -12.66 2.94 16.73
CA TYR A 81 -12.67 2.34 15.38
C TYR A 81 -13.66 1.16 15.26
N LEU A 82 -13.80 0.35 16.32
CA LEU A 82 -14.78 -0.74 16.36
C LEU A 82 -16.24 -0.27 16.42
N THR A 83 -16.51 1.02 16.66
CA THR A 83 -17.87 1.57 16.53
C THR A 83 -18.38 1.51 15.09
N PHE A 84 -17.50 1.40 14.08
CA PHE A 84 -17.93 1.26 12.70
C PHE A 84 -18.65 -0.07 12.44
N PRO A 85 -18.12 -1.25 12.82
CA PRO A 85 -18.88 -2.50 12.70
C PRO A 85 -19.89 -2.76 13.84
N LEU A 86 -19.67 -2.22 15.05
CA LEU A 86 -20.43 -2.61 16.26
C LEU A 86 -21.29 -1.49 16.87
N GLY A 87 -21.23 -0.26 16.35
CA GLY A 87 -21.93 0.90 16.90
C GLY A 87 -21.50 1.26 18.32
N GLU A 88 -22.42 1.85 19.08
CA GLU A 88 -22.20 2.27 20.48
C GLU A 88 -21.77 1.12 21.40
N LYS A 89 -22.16 -0.12 21.08
CA LYS A 89 -21.78 -1.31 21.86
C LYS A 89 -20.27 -1.44 22.02
N ALA A 90 -19.48 -1.00 21.03
CA ALA A 90 -18.02 -1.02 21.10
C ALA A 90 -17.44 -0.19 22.25
N LEU A 91 -18.11 0.90 22.64
CA LEU A 91 -17.69 1.74 23.76
C LEU A 91 -18.02 1.08 25.11
N ASN A 92 -19.06 0.27 25.15
CA ASN A 92 -19.58 -0.38 26.36
C ASN A 92 -18.93 -1.74 26.66
N LEU A 93 -18.10 -2.30 25.77
CA LEU A 93 -17.44 -3.61 25.94
C LEU A 93 -16.55 -3.76 27.19
N THR A 94 -16.31 -2.68 27.92
CA THR A 94 -15.40 -2.64 29.09
C THR A 94 -15.95 -1.90 30.30
N GLN A 95 -17.20 -1.43 30.24
CA GLN A 95 -17.86 -0.97 31.46
C GLN A 95 -18.16 -2.20 32.32
N ALA A 96 -17.37 -2.40 33.36
CA ALA A 96 -17.47 -3.48 34.36
C ALA A 96 -18.75 -3.42 35.23
N GLY A 97 -19.91 -3.05 34.66
CA GLY A 97 -21.13 -2.78 35.41
C GLY A 97 -22.47 -3.02 34.70
N GLY A 98 -22.50 -3.56 33.48
CA GLY A 98 -23.76 -3.68 32.72
C GLY A 98 -23.90 -4.99 31.95
N GLN A 99 -24.38 -6.02 32.64
CA GLN A 99 -25.01 -7.27 32.17
C GLN A 99 -24.54 -7.93 30.85
N THR A 100 -24.03 -9.15 31.03
CA THR A 100 -23.91 -10.31 30.10
C THR A 100 -22.91 -10.21 28.95
N GLU A 101 -21.79 -10.91 29.14
CA GLU A 101 -20.64 -11.16 28.24
C GLU A 101 -19.59 -10.04 28.16
N THR A 102 -18.72 -10.00 29.18
CA THR A 102 -17.45 -9.26 29.11
C THR A 102 -16.57 -9.86 28.02
N VAL A 103 -16.48 -9.19 26.87
CA VAL A 103 -15.51 -9.56 25.84
C VAL A 103 -14.11 -9.28 26.39
N PRO A 104 -13.18 -10.25 26.40
CA PRO A 104 -11.82 -10.01 26.88
C PRO A 104 -11.15 -8.87 26.11
N ASP A 105 -10.45 -7.97 26.80
CA ASP A 105 -9.71 -6.86 26.18
C ASP A 105 -8.76 -7.32 25.07
N GLY A 106 -8.16 -8.51 25.22
CA GLY A 106 -7.31 -9.12 24.20
C GLY A 106 -8.04 -9.43 22.89
N LEU A 107 -9.32 -9.82 22.94
CA LEU A 107 -10.13 -10.06 21.74
C LEU A 107 -10.53 -8.75 21.05
N ILE A 108 -10.86 -7.71 21.83
CA ILE A 108 -11.14 -6.36 21.31
C ILE A 108 -9.91 -5.82 20.58
N LEU A 109 -8.73 -5.96 21.20
CA LEU A 109 -7.46 -5.56 20.61
C LEU A 109 -7.18 -6.34 19.33
N ALA A 110 -7.35 -7.67 19.33
CA ALA A 110 -7.13 -8.50 18.15
C ALA A 110 -8.04 -8.11 16.98
N LEU A 111 -9.34 -7.93 17.23
CA LEU A 111 -10.31 -7.50 16.21
C LEU A 111 -9.97 -6.11 15.67
N GLY A 112 -9.62 -5.17 16.55
CA GLY A 112 -9.19 -3.84 16.17
C GLY A 112 -7.93 -3.84 15.32
N CYS A 113 -6.92 -4.61 15.70
CA CYS A 113 -5.69 -4.79 14.93
C CYS A 113 -5.97 -5.40 13.55
N CYS A 114 -6.79 -6.46 13.47
CA CYS A 114 -7.16 -7.07 12.19
C CYS A 114 -7.89 -6.09 11.28
N LEU A 115 -8.83 -5.31 11.81
CA LEU A 115 -9.53 -4.27 11.06
C LEU A 115 -8.58 -3.17 10.57
N TYR A 116 -7.66 -2.74 11.43
CA TYR A 116 -6.67 -1.70 11.10
C TYR A 116 -5.69 -2.16 10.02
N LEU A 117 -5.20 -3.39 10.11
CA LEU A 117 -4.33 -3.98 9.10
C LEU A 117 -5.07 -4.20 7.78
N GLY A 118 -6.28 -4.78 7.83
CA GLY A 118 -7.08 -5.04 6.63
C GLY A 118 -7.43 -3.75 5.87
N THR A 119 -7.82 -2.69 6.58
CA THR A 119 -8.04 -1.37 5.96
C THR A 119 -6.75 -0.79 5.39
N GLY A 120 -5.63 -0.93 6.10
CA GLY A 120 -4.31 -0.56 5.62
C GLY A 120 -3.90 -1.24 4.31
N MET A 121 -4.16 -2.53 4.17
CA MET A 121 -3.90 -3.28 2.95
C MET A 121 -4.69 -2.72 1.76
N LEU A 122 -6.00 -2.49 1.95
CA LEU A 122 -6.85 -1.94 0.89
C LEU A 122 -6.46 -0.51 0.50
N LEU A 123 -6.18 0.35 1.48
CA LEU A 123 -5.78 1.73 1.23
C LEU A 123 -4.34 1.84 0.72
N GLY A 124 -3.51 0.82 0.95
CA GLY A 124 -2.14 0.77 0.46
C GLY A 124 -2.06 0.67 -1.06
N VAL A 125 -3.05 0.03 -1.70
CA VAL A 125 -3.15 -0.11 -3.17
C VAL A 125 -3.13 1.25 -3.90
N PRO A 126 -4.12 2.15 -3.70
CA PRO A 126 -4.15 3.42 -4.42
C PRO A 126 -2.97 4.32 -4.06
N VAL A 127 -2.48 4.28 -2.81
CA VAL A 127 -1.32 5.07 -2.39
C VAL A 127 -0.06 4.62 -3.13
N TYR A 128 0.23 3.31 -3.12
CA TYR A 128 1.40 2.77 -3.80
C TYR A 128 1.36 3.02 -5.31
N MET A 129 0.20 2.78 -5.94
CA MET A 129 0.02 3.07 -7.38
C MET A 129 0.29 4.54 -7.70
N ALA A 130 -0.23 5.46 -6.89
CA ALA A 130 0.02 6.89 -7.09
C ALA A 130 1.50 7.26 -6.88
N VAL A 131 2.14 6.73 -5.84
CA VAL A 131 3.57 6.93 -5.58
C VAL A 131 4.41 6.43 -6.76
N ASN A 132 4.12 5.25 -7.30
CA ASN A 132 4.87 4.71 -8.43
C ASN A 132 4.62 5.51 -9.72
N ARG A 133 3.38 5.99 -9.91
CA ARG A 133 2.98 6.76 -11.08
C ARG A 133 3.57 8.16 -11.12
N PHE A 134 3.62 8.86 -9.98
CA PHE A 134 3.94 10.29 -9.91
C PHE A 134 5.24 10.60 -9.14
N GLY A 135 5.72 9.68 -8.30
CA GLY A 135 6.88 9.85 -7.44
C GLY A 135 8.19 9.44 -8.12
N LYS A 136 8.83 10.37 -8.84
CA LYS A 136 10.17 10.18 -9.39
C LYS A 136 11.23 10.68 -8.39
N GLY A 137 11.89 9.77 -7.69
CA GLY A 137 12.85 10.09 -6.61
C GLY A 137 12.22 10.19 -5.22
N LEU A 138 13.05 10.27 -4.18
CA LEU A 138 12.59 10.14 -2.78
C LEU A 138 11.61 11.24 -2.35
N VAL A 139 11.94 12.51 -2.59
CA VAL A 139 11.11 13.64 -2.14
C VAL A 139 9.75 13.66 -2.85
N PRO A 140 9.66 13.54 -4.19
CA PRO A 140 8.36 13.45 -4.85
C PRO A 140 7.53 12.24 -4.40
N ARG A 141 8.16 11.07 -4.14
CA ARG A 141 7.46 9.90 -3.59
C ARG A 141 6.82 10.20 -2.24
N LEU A 142 7.57 10.82 -1.33
CA LEU A 142 7.07 11.21 0.00
C LEU A 142 5.91 12.21 -0.11
N VAL A 143 6.05 13.24 -0.94
CA VAL A 143 4.99 14.24 -1.14
C VAL A 143 3.73 13.58 -1.70
N VAL A 144 3.86 12.77 -2.75
CA VAL A 144 2.72 12.07 -3.36
C VAL A 144 2.06 11.14 -2.35
N GLY A 145 2.85 10.32 -1.64
CA GLY A 145 2.32 9.39 -0.63
C GLY A 145 1.53 10.11 0.46
N VAL A 146 2.09 11.17 1.05
CA VAL A 146 1.42 11.98 2.08
C VAL A 146 0.15 12.65 1.52
N VAL A 147 0.22 13.30 0.36
CA VAL A 147 -0.93 14.00 -0.23
C VAL A 147 -2.07 13.03 -0.54
N VAL A 148 -1.77 11.87 -1.14
CA VAL A 148 -2.78 10.88 -1.50
C VAL A 148 -3.40 10.27 -0.24
N SER A 149 -2.60 9.93 0.78
CA SER A 149 -3.14 9.41 2.03
C SER A 149 -3.98 10.44 2.80
N LEU A 150 -3.60 11.73 2.77
CA LEU A 150 -4.43 12.79 3.35
C LEU A 150 -5.72 13.03 2.56
N ALA A 151 -5.69 12.89 1.23
CA ALA A 151 -6.90 12.95 0.41
C ALA A 151 -7.84 11.79 0.75
N ILE A 152 -7.32 10.56 0.87
CA ILE A 152 -8.09 9.39 1.30
C ILE A 152 -8.69 9.61 2.70
N TRP A 153 -7.90 10.14 3.64
CA TRP A 153 -8.38 10.51 4.96
C TRP A 153 -9.57 11.47 4.89
N ALA A 154 -9.42 12.58 4.16
CA ALA A 154 -10.44 13.60 4.06
C ALA A 154 -11.72 13.06 3.42
N ILE A 155 -11.61 12.25 2.36
CA ILE A 155 -12.74 11.59 1.71
C ILE A 155 -13.42 10.62 2.67
N ASN A 156 -12.65 9.78 3.38
CA ASN A 156 -13.22 8.82 4.32
C ASN A 156 -13.91 9.52 5.50
N PHE A 157 -13.27 10.50 6.13
CA PHE A 157 -13.81 11.19 7.31
C PHE A 157 -15.01 12.08 6.97
N TYR A 158 -14.85 12.96 5.99
CA TYR A 158 -15.85 13.99 5.71
C TYR A 158 -16.83 13.59 4.61
N GLY A 159 -16.41 12.72 3.68
CA GLY A 159 -17.21 12.26 2.55
C GLY A 159 -17.96 10.96 2.78
N ILE A 160 -17.51 10.08 3.68
CA ILE A 160 -18.15 8.78 3.92
C ILE A 160 -18.67 8.70 5.36
N LEU A 161 -17.77 8.74 6.35
CA LEU A 161 -18.10 8.48 7.75
C LEU A 161 -19.04 9.54 8.37
N SER A 162 -18.95 10.78 7.91
CA SER A 162 -19.76 11.91 8.42
C SER A 162 -21.28 11.68 8.35
N TRP A 163 -21.75 10.86 7.40
CA TRP A 163 -23.18 10.52 7.25
C TRP A 163 -23.44 9.01 7.30
N LEU A 164 -22.49 8.18 6.84
CA LEU A 164 -22.66 6.73 6.82
C LEU A 164 -22.70 6.14 8.23
N GLN A 165 -21.81 6.59 9.12
CA GLN A 165 -21.77 6.10 10.50
C GLN A 165 -23.07 6.45 11.25
N PRO A 166 -23.55 7.72 11.25
CA PRO A 166 -24.84 8.05 11.83
C PRO A 166 -26.01 7.26 11.24
N ALA A 167 -26.02 7.05 9.92
CA ALA A 167 -27.14 6.41 9.23
C ALA A 167 -27.30 4.92 9.54
N PHE A 168 -26.18 4.19 9.68
CA PHE A 168 -26.20 2.73 9.88
C PHE A 168 -25.99 2.30 11.33
N PHE A 169 -25.21 3.07 12.10
CA PHE A 169 -24.75 2.66 13.43
C PHE A 169 -25.09 3.67 14.53
N GLY A 170 -25.68 4.81 14.15
CA GLY A 170 -25.89 5.95 15.04
C GLY A 170 -24.60 6.71 15.35
N GLY A 171 -24.73 7.79 16.11
CA GLY A 171 -23.60 8.58 16.62
C GLY A 171 -22.65 9.15 15.56
N ASN A 172 -21.62 9.84 16.03
CA ASN A 172 -20.56 10.41 15.19
C ASN A 172 -19.19 10.22 15.85
N TRP A 173 -18.98 9.09 16.52
CA TRP A 173 -17.85 8.87 17.43
C TRP A 173 -16.49 9.04 16.74
N ILE A 174 -16.34 8.62 15.48
CA ILE A 174 -15.08 8.75 14.74
C ILE A 174 -14.81 10.21 14.32
N THR A 175 -15.85 10.97 13.96
CA THR A 175 -15.72 12.33 13.43
C THR A 175 -15.93 13.44 14.46
N SER A 176 -16.42 13.12 15.66
CA SER A 176 -16.82 14.07 16.72
C SER A 176 -15.67 14.90 17.30
N GLY A 177 -14.41 14.50 17.10
CA GLY A 177 -13.24 15.13 17.72
C GLY A 177 -13.09 14.85 19.23
N GLU A 178 -14.19 14.48 19.90
CA GLU A 178 -14.24 14.14 21.32
C GLU A 178 -13.34 12.94 21.66
N TYR A 179 -13.35 11.92 20.81
CA TYR A 179 -12.58 10.70 21.02
C TYR A 179 -11.23 10.71 20.30
N LEU A 180 -11.17 11.27 19.08
CA LEU A 180 -9.96 11.38 18.29
C LEU A 180 -9.86 12.77 17.68
N PRO A 181 -8.88 13.61 18.09
CA PRO A 181 -8.67 14.90 17.45
C PRO A 181 -8.35 14.69 15.95
N TRP A 182 -8.98 15.50 15.08
CA TRP A 182 -8.85 15.36 13.63
C TRP A 182 -7.39 15.42 13.16
N TRP A 183 -6.54 16.20 13.83
CA TRP A 183 -5.12 16.35 13.48
C TRP A 183 -4.31 15.08 13.76
N VAL A 184 -4.69 14.31 14.79
CA VAL A 184 -4.07 13.00 15.08
C VAL A 184 -4.43 12.04 13.96
N ALA A 185 -5.70 12.00 13.56
CA ALA A 185 -6.15 11.19 12.43
C ALA A 185 -5.48 11.58 11.11
N ALA A 186 -5.30 12.88 10.84
CA ALA A 186 -4.57 13.34 9.67
C ALA A 186 -3.09 12.92 9.72
N ALA A 187 -2.44 13.08 10.87
CA ALA A 187 -1.04 12.69 11.06
C ALA A 187 -0.82 11.19 10.86
N THR A 188 -1.73 10.33 11.32
CA THR A 188 -1.60 8.87 11.16
C THR A 188 -1.73 8.44 9.70
N HIS A 189 -2.53 9.15 8.91
CA HIS A 189 -2.62 8.94 7.45
C HIS A 189 -1.42 9.52 6.71
N ALA A 190 -0.87 10.66 7.15
CA ALA A 190 0.37 11.19 6.60
C ALA A 190 1.54 10.22 6.84
N VAL A 191 1.67 9.66 8.05
CA VAL A 191 2.67 8.65 8.38
C VAL A 191 2.46 7.39 7.55
N PHE A 192 1.23 6.91 7.42
CA PHE A 192 0.90 5.76 6.55
C PHE A 192 1.40 5.96 5.11
N GLY A 193 1.07 7.11 4.50
CA GLY A 193 1.49 7.44 3.14
C GLY A 193 3.01 7.59 3.01
N ALA A 194 3.65 8.22 4.00
CA ALA A 194 5.11 8.33 4.05
C ALA A 194 5.79 6.97 4.15
N THR A 195 5.27 6.05 4.98
CA THR A 195 5.80 4.69 5.11
C THR A 195 5.73 3.94 3.79
N ILE A 196 4.59 3.97 3.09
CA ILE A 196 4.46 3.34 1.77
C ILE A 196 5.44 3.97 0.78
N ALA A 197 5.57 5.30 0.78
CA ALA A 197 6.49 5.99 -0.11
C ALA A 197 7.97 5.63 0.12
N LEU A 198 8.37 5.43 1.38
CA LEU A 198 9.72 4.98 1.74
C LEU A 198 9.98 3.55 1.32
N LEU A 199 8.98 2.67 1.48
CA LEU A 199 9.09 1.25 1.13
C LEU A 199 8.78 0.96 -0.34
N ALA A 200 8.34 1.95 -1.10
CA ALA A 200 7.96 1.77 -2.50
C ALA A 200 9.02 1.08 -3.38
N PRO A 201 10.34 1.34 -3.22
CA PRO A 201 11.38 0.62 -3.96
C PRO A 201 11.35 -0.91 -3.78
N TRP A 202 10.85 -1.42 -2.65
CA TRP A 202 10.78 -2.86 -2.39
C TRP A 202 9.68 -3.56 -3.19
N GLY A 203 8.71 -2.80 -3.69
CA GLY A 203 7.64 -3.29 -4.55
C GLY A 203 7.92 -3.08 -6.04
N GLU A 204 9.08 -2.57 -6.44
CA GLU A 204 9.36 -2.29 -7.85
C GLU A 204 9.48 -3.58 -8.67
N PHE A 205 8.69 -3.70 -9.74
CA PHE A 205 8.79 -4.81 -10.67
C PHE A 205 10.07 -4.67 -11.50
N SER A 206 10.99 -5.64 -11.34
CA SER A 206 12.16 -5.79 -12.20
C SER A 206 11.92 -6.99 -13.13
N PRO A 207 11.67 -6.79 -14.44
CA PRO A 207 11.59 -7.91 -15.36
C PRO A 207 12.92 -8.67 -15.33
N ALA A 208 12.86 -9.99 -15.27
CA ALA A 208 14.05 -10.82 -15.38
C ALA A 208 14.75 -10.48 -16.70
N ARG A 209 15.96 -9.91 -16.63
CA ARG A 209 16.82 -9.81 -17.80
C ARG A 209 17.05 -11.25 -18.24
N GLY A 210 16.46 -11.65 -19.37
CA GLY A 210 16.77 -12.94 -19.98
C GLY A 210 18.29 -13.06 -20.04
N SER A 211 18.83 -14.15 -19.51
CA SER A 211 20.25 -14.42 -19.57
C SER A 211 20.66 -14.44 -21.04
N SER A 212 21.21 -13.33 -21.54
CA SER A 212 22.19 -13.40 -22.60
C SER A 212 23.32 -14.23 -22.01
N ALA A 213 23.39 -15.48 -22.44
CA ALA A 213 24.48 -16.38 -22.09
C ALA A 213 25.81 -15.69 -22.40
N ASP A 214 26.63 -15.54 -21.36
CA ASP A 214 28.08 -15.34 -21.52
C ASP A 214 28.73 -16.68 -21.90
#